data_AF-A0A8S9JJ23-F1
#
_entry.id   AF-A0A8S9JJ23-F1
#
_cell.length_a   1.000
_cell.length_b   1.000
_cell.length_c   1.000
_cell.angle_alpha   90.00
_cell.angle_beta   90.00
_cell.angle_gamma   90.00
#
_symmetry.space_group_name_H-M   'P 1'
#
loop_
_entity.id
_entity.type
_entity.pdbx_description
1 polymer ?
#
loop_
_entity_poly.entity_id
_entity_poly.type
_entity_poly.pdbx_seq_one_letter_code
_entity_poly.pdbx_strand_id
1 'polypeptide(L)'
;MLVRISRTVHYNMGGIPTNYHGEVITVRGDDPDSIVPGLMAAGEAASASVHGANRLGANSLLDIVVFGRACANRVAEIQKPGEKLRPLENDAGEKSIEWLHRLRNSNGSLPTSKIRLNMQRVMQNNAAVFRTQETLEEGKKQSKLMTCWR
;
A
#
# COMPACT_ATOMS: atom_id res chain seq x y z
N MET A 1 9.36 30.05 26.07
CA MET A 1 9.69 28.60 25.97
C MET A 1 9.57 28.21 24.51
N LEU A 2 10.63 27.67 23.90
CA LEU A 2 10.60 27.20 22.51
C LEU A 2 10.53 25.68 22.49
N VAL A 3 9.67 25.11 21.65
CA VAL A 3 9.54 23.67 21.45
C VAL A 3 10.41 23.26 20.27
N ARG A 4 11.26 22.24 20.46
CA ARG A 4 12.07 21.68 19.36
C ARG A 4 11.20 20.80 18.48
N ILE A 5 11.23 21.05 17.18
CA ILE A 5 10.53 20.25 16.15
C ILE A 5 11.52 19.71 15.13
N SER A 6 11.18 18.57 14.51
CA SER A 6 11.95 17.95 13.43
C SER A 6 11.01 17.40 12.35
N ARG A 7 11.52 17.20 11.14
CA ARG A 7 10.77 16.61 10.04
C ARG A 7 10.57 15.11 10.30
N THR A 8 9.34 14.63 10.13
CA THR A 8 8.98 13.22 10.32
C THR A 8 8.06 12.78 9.20
N VAL A 9 8.18 11.52 8.76
CA VAL A 9 7.24 10.92 7.80
C VAL A 9 5.83 11.01 8.38
N HIS A 10 4.88 11.47 7.58
CA HIS A 10 3.54 11.80 8.07
C HIS A 10 2.40 11.14 7.29
N TYR A 11 2.51 11.06 5.96
CA TYR A 11 1.43 10.59 5.09
C TYR A 11 1.98 9.92 3.84
N ASN A 12 1.32 8.87 3.38
CA ASN A 12 1.62 8.21 2.11
C ASN A 12 0.63 8.68 1.03
N MET A 13 1.12 9.47 0.06
CA MET A 13 0.27 9.94 -1.04
C MET A 13 0.03 8.88 -2.13
N GLY A 14 0.96 7.94 -2.28
CA GLY A 14 0.77 6.78 -3.16
C GLY A 14 -0.11 5.72 -2.50
N GLY A 15 -0.42 4.66 -3.23
CA GLY A 15 -1.29 3.59 -2.73
C GLY A 15 -1.78 2.71 -3.86
N ILE A 16 -2.87 1.99 -3.61
CA ILE A 16 -3.56 1.18 -4.61
C ILE A 16 -4.25 2.15 -5.59
N PRO A 17 -3.92 2.13 -6.89
CA PRO A 17 -4.53 3.04 -7.86
C PRO A 17 -6.03 2.75 -7.99
N THR A 18 -6.83 3.81 -7.94
CA THR A 18 -8.29 3.73 -8.05
C THR A 18 -8.84 4.79 -8.99
N ASN A 19 -10.00 4.51 -9.58
CA ASN A 19 -10.81 5.55 -10.21
C ASN A 19 -11.56 6.38 -9.14
N TYR A 20 -12.32 7.40 -9.58
CA TYR A 20 -13.06 8.29 -8.68
C TYR A 20 -14.24 7.60 -7.94
N HIS A 21 -14.65 6.41 -8.38
CA HIS A 21 -15.63 5.56 -7.68
C HIS A 21 -15.01 4.67 -6.61
N GLY A 22 -13.67 4.59 -6.57
CA GLY A 22 -12.90 3.74 -5.66
C GLY A 22 -12.70 2.30 -6.15
N GLU A 23 -13.05 2.00 -7.41
CA GLU A 23 -12.71 0.73 -8.05
C GLU A 23 -11.20 0.71 -8.32
N VAL A 24 -10.54 -0.40 -7.97
CA VAL A 24 -9.11 -0.57 -8.23
C VAL A 24 -8.89 -0.72 -9.73
N ILE A 25 -7.88 -0.02 -10.24
CA ILE A 25 -7.47 -0.08 -11.65
C ILE A 25 -6.09 -0.74 -11.78
N THR A 26 -5.82 -1.34 -12.93
CA THR A 26 -4.54 -1.93 -13.28
C THR A 26 -4.27 -1.74 -14.77
N VAL A 27 -2.99 -1.78 -15.14
CA VAL A 27 -2.60 -1.79 -16.55
C VAL A 27 -2.91 -3.17 -17.14
N ARG A 28 -3.63 -3.22 -18.27
CA ARG A 28 -3.92 -4.43 -19.03
C ARG A 28 -3.72 -4.19 -20.53
N GLY A 29 -2.59 -4.65 -21.07
CA GLY A 29 -2.20 -4.33 -22.44
C GLY A 29 -1.97 -2.83 -22.58
N ASP A 30 -2.68 -2.20 -23.52
CA ASP A 30 -2.59 -0.76 -23.78
C ASP A 30 -3.56 0.08 -22.92
N ASP A 31 -4.44 -0.54 -22.13
CA ASP A 31 -5.36 0.15 -21.23
C ASP A 31 -4.73 0.33 -19.83
N PRO A 32 -4.33 1.56 -19.44
CA PRO A 32 -3.74 1.81 -18.14
C PRO A 32 -4.78 1.81 -16.99
N ASP A 33 -6.07 1.92 -17.31
CA ASP A 33 -7.15 2.18 -16.34
C ASP A 33 -8.16 1.02 -16.26
N SER A 34 -7.73 -0.20 -16.63
CA SER A 34 -8.59 -1.39 -16.59
C SER A 34 -9.02 -1.72 -15.15
N ILE A 35 -10.32 -1.75 -14.90
CA ILE A 35 -10.90 -2.08 -13.59
C ILE A 35 -10.58 -3.52 -13.19
N VAL A 36 -10.23 -3.72 -11.91
CA VAL A 36 -10.14 -5.01 -11.23
C VAL A 36 -11.50 -5.33 -10.58
N PRO A 37 -12.31 -6.24 -11.17
CA PRO A 37 -13.68 -6.41 -10.73
C PRO A 37 -13.78 -6.95 -9.30
N GLY A 38 -14.55 -6.25 -8.45
CA GLY A 38 -14.80 -6.63 -7.07
C GLY A 38 -13.73 -6.21 -6.07
N LEU A 39 -12.71 -5.45 -6.50
CA LEU A 39 -11.70 -4.89 -5.62
C LEU A 39 -11.86 -3.37 -5.53
N MET A 40 -12.02 -2.86 -4.30
CA MET A 40 -12.19 -1.44 -4.00
C MET A 40 -11.08 -0.98 -3.04
N ALA A 41 -10.70 0.28 -3.10
CA ALA A 41 -9.82 0.91 -2.10
C ALA A 41 -10.27 2.36 -1.82
N ALA A 42 -10.11 2.81 -0.58
CA ALA A 42 -10.40 4.19 -0.16
C ALA A 42 -9.42 4.66 0.93
N GLY A 43 -9.35 5.99 1.13
CA GLY A 43 -8.49 6.62 2.14
C GLY A 43 -7.00 6.54 1.81
N GLU A 44 -6.13 6.59 2.83
CA GLU A 44 -4.67 6.60 2.64
C GLU A 44 -4.11 5.32 1.97
N ALA A 45 -4.87 4.21 1.98
CA ALA A 45 -4.49 3.01 1.24
C ALA A 45 -4.69 3.16 -0.28
N ALA A 46 -5.58 4.06 -0.70
CA ALA A 46 -5.93 4.28 -2.10
C ALA A 46 -5.15 5.47 -2.67
N SER A 47 -4.99 5.44 -3.98
CA SER A 47 -4.43 6.53 -4.78
C SER A 47 -5.39 6.87 -5.90
N ALA A 48 -6.50 7.50 -5.55
CA ALA A 48 -7.28 8.32 -6.48
C ALA A 48 -6.50 9.58 -6.92
N SER A 49 -5.31 9.80 -6.33
CA SER A 49 -4.33 10.85 -6.66
C SER A 49 -4.82 12.29 -6.44
N VAL A 50 -5.86 12.50 -5.63
CA VAL A 50 -6.32 13.86 -5.26
C VAL A 50 -5.28 14.68 -4.49
N HIS A 51 -4.28 14.00 -3.91
CA HIS A 51 -3.16 14.64 -3.20
C HIS A 51 -1.92 14.86 -4.09
N GLY A 52 -1.88 14.26 -5.29
CA GLY A 52 -0.73 14.30 -6.19
C GLY A 52 0.59 14.00 -5.46
N ALA A 53 1.60 14.86 -5.68
CA ALA A 53 2.92 14.73 -5.05
C ALA A 53 3.00 15.31 -3.63
N ASN A 54 2.04 16.14 -3.21
CA ASN A 54 2.07 16.81 -1.91
C ASN A 54 0.65 17.10 -1.41
N ARG A 55 0.26 16.42 -0.33
CA ARG A 55 -1.04 16.62 0.31
C ARG A 55 -1.14 17.98 1.00
N LEU A 56 -2.24 18.70 0.78
CA LEU A 56 -2.59 19.89 1.56
C LEU A 56 -3.19 19.51 2.93
N GLY A 57 -2.94 20.35 3.94
CA GLY A 57 -3.43 20.13 5.31
C GLY A 57 -4.94 19.88 5.36
N ALA A 58 -5.39 19.06 6.31
CA ALA A 58 -6.79 18.64 6.52
C ALA A 58 -7.49 17.83 5.39
N ASN A 59 -6.91 17.71 4.19
CA ASN A 59 -7.58 16.99 3.09
C ASN A 59 -7.65 15.47 3.25
N SER A 60 -6.89 14.86 4.15
CA SER A 60 -6.95 13.40 4.39
C SER A 60 -8.26 12.97 5.05
N LEU A 61 -8.85 13.81 5.91
CA LEU A 61 -10.16 13.51 6.52
C LEU A 61 -11.30 13.64 5.51
N LEU A 62 -11.17 14.56 4.56
CA LEU A 62 -12.13 14.70 3.47
C LEU A 62 -12.07 13.48 2.54
N ASP A 63 -10.86 13.03 2.19
CA ASP A 63 -10.61 11.85 1.37
C ASP A 63 -11.33 10.61 1.93
N ILE A 64 -11.07 10.25 3.19
CA ILE A 64 -11.69 9.06 3.79
C ILE A 64 -13.22 9.10 3.78
N VAL A 65 -13.83 10.26 4.00
CA VAL A 65 -15.30 10.40 4.04
C VAL A 65 -15.88 10.35 2.63
N VAL A 66 -15.31 11.10 1.70
CA VAL A 66 -15.83 11.22 0.33
C VAL A 66 -15.64 9.92 -0.44
N PHE A 67 -14.41 9.38 -0.47
CA PHE A 67 -14.13 8.17 -1.24
C PHE A 67 -14.65 6.90 -0.54
N GLY A 68 -14.71 6.88 0.79
CA GLY A 68 -15.40 5.82 1.52
C GLY A 68 -16.89 5.76 1.14
N ARG A 69 -17.56 6.92 1.04
CA ARG A 69 -18.95 6.99 0.59
C ARG A 69 -19.09 6.64 -0.90
N ALA A 70 -18.17 7.09 -1.75
CA ALA A 70 -18.18 6.77 -3.17
C ALA A 70 -18.08 5.25 -3.40
N CYS A 71 -17.17 4.57 -2.70
CA CYS A 71 -17.07 3.10 -2.73
C CYS A 71 -18.39 2.42 -2.34
N ALA A 72 -19.02 2.87 -1.25
CA ALA A 72 -20.27 2.29 -0.77
C ALA A 72 -21.41 2.45 -1.78
N ASN A 73 -21.55 3.66 -2.35
CA ASN A 73 -22.55 3.95 -3.38
C ASN A 73 -22.28 3.10 -4.63
N ARG A 74 -21.02 2.99 -5.05
CA ARG A 74 -20.64 2.21 -6.22
C ARG A 74 -20.95 0.73 -6.03
N VAL A 75 -20.61 0.15 -4.88
CA VAL A 75 -20.93 -1.25 -4.55
C VAL A 75 -22.44 -1.49 -4.62
N ALA A 76 -23.26 -0.56 -4.12
CA ALA A 76 -24.72 -0.66 -4.17
C ALA A 76 -25.29 -0.55 -5.59
N GLU A 77 -24.59 0.11 -6.53
CA GLU A 77 -24.97 0.17 -7.94
C GLU A 77 -24.62 -1.12 -8.71
N ILE A 78 -23.45 -1.70 -8.43
CA ILE A 78 -22.90 -2.81 -9.21
C ILE A 78 -23.24 -4.20 -8.64
N GLN A 79 -23.74 -4.28 -7.41
CA GLN A 79 -24.11 -5.53 -6.76
C GLN A 79 -25.45 -5.40 -6.03
N LYS A 80 -26.21 -6.51 -6.01
CA LYS A 80 -27.47 -6.62 -5.27
C LYS A 80 -27.37 -7.61 -4.10
N PRO A 81 -28.07 -7.37 -2.98
CA PRO A 81 -28.18 -8.36 -1.93
C PRO A 81 -28.69 -9.70 -2.46
N GLY A 82 -27.98 -10.79 -2.14
CA GLY A 82 -28.35 -12.14 -2.56
C GLY A 82 -27.88 -12.53 -3.96
N GLU A 83 -27.14 -11.67 -4.66
CA GLU A 83 -26.53 -12.00 -5.94
C GLU A 83 -25.47 -13.10 -5.78
N LYS A 84 -25.45 -14.05 -6.73
CA LYS A 84 -24.48 -15.15 -6.69
C LYS A 84 -23.10 -14.62 -7.04
N LEU A 85 -22.16 -14.79 -6.12
CA LEU A 85 -20.74 -14.55 -6.38
C LEU A 85 -20.21 -15.57 -7.39
N ARG A 86 -19.16 -15.18 -8.13
CA ARG A 86 -18.43 -16.12 -8.98
C ARG A 86 -17.91 -17.29 -8.11
N PRO A 87 -17.98 -18.54 -8.61
CA PRO A 87 -17.41 -19.66 -7.90
C PRO A 87 -15.92 -19.41 -7.65
N LEU A 88 -15.48 -19.68 -6.43
CA LEU A 88 -14.07 -19.64 -6.09
C LEU A 88 -13.35 -20.84 -6.71
N GLU A 89 -12.07 -20.67 -7.00
CA GLU A 89 -11.20 -21.80 -7.34
C GLU A 89 -11.10 -22.74 -6.14
N ASN A 90 -10.89 -24.04 -6.38
CA ASN A 90 -10.86 -25.05 -5.31
C ASN A 90 -9.74 -24.81 -4.29
N ASP A 91 -8.64 -24.20 -4.73
CA ASP A 91 -7.45 -23.85 -3.94
C ASP A 91 -7.43 -22.36 -3.52
N ALA A 92 -8.57 -21.66 -3.61
CA ALA A 92 -8.66 -20.25 -3.27
C ALA A 92 -8.18 -19.99 -1.82
N GLY A 93 -7.11 -19.21 -1.70
CA GLY A 93 -6.50 -18.86 -0.41
C GLY A 93 -5.40 -19.81 0.09
N GLU A 94 -5.21 -20.99 -0.53
CA GLU A 94 -4.16 -21.95 -0.12
C GLU A 94 -2.76 -21.31 -0.22
N LYS A 95 -2.50 -20.53 -1.27
CA LYS A 95 -1.23 -19.79 -1.43
C LYS A 95 -0.95 -18.82 -0.28
N SER A 96 -1.98 -18.15 0.24
CA SER A 96 -1.84 -17.24 1.38
C SER A 96 -1.53 -18.00 2.68
N ILE A 97 -2.14 -19.17 2.86
CA ILE A 97 -1.86 -20.07 3.98
C ILE A 97 -0.44 -20.62 3.88
N GLU A 98 -0.02 -21.07 2.70
CA GLU A 98 1.34 -21.57 2.44
C GLU A 98 2.39 -20.50 2.73
N TRP A 99 2.14 -19.26 2.30
CA TRP A 99 3.02 -18.13 2.57
C TRP A 99 3.17 -17.84 4.07
N LEU A 100 2.06 -17.82 4.83
CA LEU A 100 2.09 -17.67 6.28
C LEU A 100 2.81 -18.85 6.95
N HIS A 101 2.57 -20.07 6.49
CA HIS A 101 3.24 -21.28 6.98
C HIS A 101 4.75 -21.21 6.79
N ARG A 102 5.20 -20.72 5.64
CA ARG A 102 6.62 -20.51 5.33
C ARG A 102 7.26 -19.49 6.27
N LEU A 103 6.60 -18.37 6.51
CA LEU A 103 7.09 -17.34 7.44
C LEU A 103 7.16 -17.87 8.88
N ARG A 104 6.11 -18.56 9.34
CA ARG A 104 6.02 -19.09 10.71
C ARG A 104 7.11 -20.12 11.03
N ASN A 105 7.48 -20.94 10.04
CA ASN A 105 8.50 -21.99 10.21
C ASN A 105 9.87 -21.60 9.65
N SER A 106 10.08 -20.35 9.27
CA SER A 106 11.39 -19.85 8.87
C SER A 106 12.39 -19.94 10.04
N ASN A 107 13.63 -20.35 9.76
CA ASN A 107 14.65 -20.63 10.78
C ASN A 107 15.88 -19.73 10.65
N GLY A 108 15.63 -18.49 10.21
CA GLY A 108 16.68 -17.55 9.90
C GLY A 108 17.49 -17.05 11.08
N SER A 109 18.71 -16.59 10.76
CA SER A 109 19.70 -16.16 11.75
C SER A 109 19.38 -14.81 12.41
N LEU A 110 18.44 -14.03 11.86
CA LEU A 110 18.07 -12.71 12.38
C LEU A 110 16.67 -12.69 12.97
N PRO A 111 16.49 -12.15 14.18
CA PRO A 111 15.16 -11.94 14.74
C PRO A 111 14.42 -10.82 13.98
N THR A 112 13.10 -10.95 13.86
CA THR A 112 12.21 -9.98 13.19
C THR A 112 12.39 -8.55 13.68
N SER A 113 12.70 -8.35 14.96
CA SER A 113 12.96 -7.03 15.54
C SER A 113 14.18 -6.34 14.93
N LYS A 114 15.26 -7.10 14.66
CA LYS A 114 16.47 -6.58 13.98
C LYS A 114 16.19 -6.29 12.52
N ILE A 115 15.44 -7.16 11.82
CA ILE A 115 15.05 -6.94 10.42
C ILE A 115 14.26 -5.64 10.29
N ARG A 116 13.23 -5.45 11.14
CA ARG A 116 12.42 -4.23 11.17
C ARG A 116 13.27 -2.98 11.45
N LEU A 117 14.12 -3.02 12.48
CA LEU A 117 14.97 -1.88 12.85
C LEU A 117 15.97 -1.52 11.74
N ASN A 118 16.58 -2.52 11.13
CA ASN A 118 17.51 -2.31 10.03
C ASN A 118 16.78 -1.68 8.84
N MET A 119 15.59 -2.18 8.47
CA MET A 119 14.77 -1.59 7.41
C MET A 119 14.42 -0.13 7.69
N GLN A 120 14.00 0.18 8.92
CA GLN A 120 13.70 1.55 9.34
C GLN A 120 14.92 2.48 9.20
N ARG A 121 16.11 2.02 9.61
CA ARG A 121 17.36 2.77 9.47
C ARG A 121 17.75 3.00 8.02
N VAL A 122 17.67 1.97 7.17
CA VAL A 122 17.97 2.10 5.74
C VAL A 122 17.06 3.10 5.08
N MET A 123 15.75 3.05 5.34
CA MET A 123 14.79 4.02 4.80
C MET A 123 15.08 5.44 5.30
N GLN A 124 15.33 5.60 6.61
CA GLN A 124 15.60 6.91 7.21
C GLN A 124 16.91 7.54 6.73
N ASN A 125 17.94 6.75 6.46
CA ASN A 125 19.24 7.24 6.03
C ASN A 125 19.28 7.54 4.53
N ASN A 126 18.57 6.76 3.71
CA ASN A 126 18.75 6.75 2.26
C ASN A 126 17.57 7.31 1.45
N ALA A 127 16.36 7.31 2.03
CA ALA A 127 15.11 7.66 1.34
C ALA A 127 14.23 8.66 2.14
N ALA A 128 14.84 9.47 3.00
CA ALA A 128 14.17 10.51 3.78
C ALA A 128 13.80 11.75 2.93
N VAL A 129 13.89 12.95 3.50
CA VAL A 129 13.43 14.22 2.88
C VAL A 129 14.28 14.61 1.67
N PHE A 130 15.60 14.51 1.78
CA PHE A 130 16.52 14.77 0.69
C PHE A 130 17.02 13.44 0.12
N ARG A 131 17.08 13.35 -1.20
CA ARG A 131 17.39 12.12 -1.93
C ARG A 131 18.31 12.46 -3.08
N THR A 132 19.34 11.66 -3.26
CA THR A 132 20.19 11.67 -4.46
C THR A 132 20.15 10.28 -5.10
N GLN A 133 20.59 10.19 -6.36
CA GLN A 133 20.70 8.89 -7.02
C GLN A 133 21.57 7.92 -6.20
N GLU A 134 22.72 8.39 -5.73
CA GLU A 134 23.66 7.62 -4.93
C GLU A 134 23.03 7.07 -3.63
N THR A 135 22.33 7.92 -2.86
CA THR A 135 21.70 7.47 -1.60
C THR A 135 20.63 6.42 -1.87
N LEU A 136 19.82 6.61 -2.92
CA LEU A 136 18.75 5.66 -3.27
C LEU A 136 19.29 4.32 -3.79
N GLU A 137 20.37 4.33 -4.57
CA GLU A 137 21.03 3.12 -5.05
C GLU A 137 21.62 2.31 -3.90
N GLU A 138 22.29 2.97 -2.94
CA GLU A 138 22.82 2.32 -1.74
C GLU A 138 21.69 1.76 -0.87
N GLY A 139 20.62 2.52 -0.65
CA GLY A 139 19.43 2.06 0.06
C GLY A 139 18.84 0.79 -0.56
N LYS A 140 18.70 0.77 -1.89
CA LYS A 140 18.20 -0.40 -2.64
C LYS A 140 19.08 -1.63 -2.45
N LYS A 141 20.41 -1.46 -2.46
CA LYS A 141 21.38 -2.55 -2.23
C LYS A 141 21.23 -3.12 -0.82
N GLN A 142 21.17 -2.26 0.20
CA GLN A 142 21.00 -2.68 1.60
C GLN A 142 19.64 -3.36 1.84
N SER A 143 18.55 -2.86 1.24
CA SER A 143 17.22 -3.46 1.37
C SER A 143 17.15 -4.88 0.83
N LYS A 144 17.81 -5.17 -0.30
CA LYS A 144 17.86 -6.53 -0.86
C LYS A 144 18.59 -7.53 0.04
N LEU A 145 19.62 -7.07 0.76
CA LEU A 145 20.36 -7.91 1.72
C LEU A 145 19.51 -8.25 2.94
N MET A 146 18.56 -7.38 3.33
CA MET A 146 17.66 -7.59 4.47
C MET A 146 16.46 -8.50 4.16
N THR A 147 16.13 -8.72 2.89
CA THR A 147 15.06 -9.65 2.47
C THR A 147 15.42 -11.13 2.54
N CYS A 148 16.59 -11.48 3.09
CA CYS A 148 16.94 -12.88 3.36
C CYS A 148 16.16 -13.41 4.58
N TRP A 149 14.87 -13.67 4.39
CA TRP A 149 14.01 -14.47 5.27
C TRP A 149 14.29 -15.97 5.09
N ARG A 150 15.57 -16.34 5.04
CA ARG A 150 15.99 -17.74 5.16
C ARG A 150 16.19 -18.01 6.62
#